data_AF-K2B4D5-F1
#
_entry.id   AF-K2B4D5-F1
#
_cell.length_a   1.000
_cell.length_b   1.000
_cell.length_c   1.000
_cell.angle_alpha   90.00
_cell.angle_beta   90.00
_cell.angle_gamma   90.00
#
_symmetry.space_group_name_H-M   'P 1'
#
loop_
_entity.id
_entity.type
_entity.pdbx_description
1 polymer ?
#
loop_
_entity_poly.entity_id
_entity_poly.type
_entity_poly.pdbx_seq_one_letter_code
_entity_poly.pdbx_strand_id
1 'polypeptide(L)'
;MNIKGWRISDREVASFKFGPISESYAMKMDTPSEIGVMSFGFFRERRAEIYVDDYGYPLYKNKDMGGRSEKSASESKKAPAASSERESSAQSIGTEFGDRRDSRVSHTTFDAETGYPQASVKINYASYEDLVKRGVIGGDIIIEDYKPPVRKYDDNGVYSRPPEDWRK
;
A
#
# COMPACT_ATOMS: atom_id res chain seq x y z
N MET A 1 12.13 11.27 -6.96
CA MET A 1 11.75 11.08 -5.54
C MET A 1 12.65 10.00 -4.95
N ASN A 2 13.16 10.17 -3.72
CA ASN A 2 14.05 9.21 -3.06
C ASN A 2 13.46 8.83 -1.70
N ILE A 3 13.32 7.52 -1.44
CA ILE A 3 12.80 6.99 -0.18
C ILE A 3 14.00 6.47 0.62
N LYS A 4 14.36 7.18 1.69
CA LYS A 4 15.56 6.87 2.49
C LYS A 4 15.40 5.68 3.45
N GLY A 5 14.17 5.26 3.75
CA GLY A 5 13.91 4.23 4.74
C GLY A 5 12.47 4.22 5.26
N TRP A 6 12.19 3.36 6.23
CA TRP A 6 10.93 3.36 6.99
C TRP A 6 10.87 4.57 7.91
N ARG A 7 9.83 5.38 7.76
CA ARG A 7 9.68 6.59 8.58
C ARG A 7 9.30 6.21 10.00
N ILE A 8 10.05 6.73 10.97
CA ILE A 8 9.82 6.52 12.41
C ILE A 8 9.42 7.83 13.11
N SER A 9 9.71 8.99 12.50
CA SER A 9 9.26 10.31 12.93
C SER A 9 9.27 11.33 11.78
N ASP A 10 8.85 12.57 12.03
CA ASP A 10 8.97 13.67 11.07
C ASP A 10 10.42 14.02 10.70
N ARG A 11 11.38 13.61 11.52
CA ARG A 11 12.80 13.94 11.33
C ARG A 11 13.64 12.75 10.92
N GLU A 12 13.18 11.52 11.16
CA GLU A 12 14.03 10.35 11.09
C GLU A 12 13.37 9.19 10.34
N VAL A 13 14.21 8.39 9.71
CA VAL A 13 13.87 7.10 9.11
C VAL A 13 14.86 6.03 9.60
N ALA A 14 14.45 4.77 9.58
CA ALA A 14 15.35 3.62 9.62
C ALA A 14 15.66 3.19 8.18
N SER A 15 16.94 3.13 7.79
CA SER A 15 17.30 2.79 6.40
C SER A 15 16.91 1.36 6.04
N PHE A 16 16.58 1.11 4.77
CA PHE A 16 16.41 -0.26 4.27
C PHE A 16 17.77 -0.97 4.23
N LYS A 17 17.89 -2.13 4.87
CA LYS A 17 19.09 -2.98 4.79
C LYS A 17 18.69 -4.38 4.32
N PHE A 18 19.32 -4.88 3.27
CA PHE A 18 19.13 -6.27 2.86
C PHE A 18 20.02 -7.19 3.69
N GLY A 19 19.47 -8.34 4.09
CA GLY A 19 20.20 -9.31 4.91
C GLY A 19 19.42 -10.61 5.10
N PRO A 20 19.84 -11.46 6.06
CA PRO A 20 19.24 -12.77 6.28
C PRO A 20 17.75 -12.70 6.58
N ILE A 21 17.00 -13.72 6.16
CA ILE A 21 15.56 -13.82 6.42
C ILE A 21 15.21 -13.71 7.90
N SER A 22 16.00 -14.36 8.78
CA SER A 22 15.77 -14.36 10.22
C SER A 22 15.75 -12.96 10.83
N GLU A 23 16.47 -12.02 10.23
CA GLU A 23 16.54 -10.62 10.69
C GLU A 23 15.55 -9.69 9.97
N SER A 24 14.86 -10.20 8.95
CA SER A 24 13.94 -9.39 8.16
C SER A 24 12.76 -8.89 9.00
N TYR A 25 12.31 -7.68 8.69
CA TYR A 25 11.16 -7.07 9.36
C TYR A 25 9.92 -7.96 9.25
N ALA A 26 9.67 -8.52 8.06
CA ALA A 26 8.55 -9.41 7.82
C ALA A 26 8.57 -10.65 8.74
N MET A 27 9.75 -11.25 8.99
CA MET A 27 9.88 -12.33 9.97
C MET A 27 9.67 -11.85 11.40
N LYS A 28 10.24 -10.70 11.78
CA LYS A 28 10.08 -10.14 13.13
C LYS A 28 8.63 -9.74 13.44
N MET A 29 7.83 -9.47 12.41
CA MET A 29 6.42 -9.10 12.53
C MET A 29 5.44 -10.25 12.24
N ASP A 30 5.92 -11.50 12.18
CA ASP A 30 5.11 -12.70 11.90
C ASP A 30 4.32 -12.62 10.58
N THR A 31 4.97 -12.10 9.54
CA THR A 31 4.43 -11.95 8.18
C THR A 31 5.37 -12.55 7.12
N PRO A 32 5.74 -13.83 7.22
CA PRO A 32 6.78 -14.45 6.38
C PRO A 32 6.49 -14.39 4.86
N SER A 33 5.22 -14.30 4.46
CA SER A 33 4.84 -14.16 3.04
C SER A 33 5.18 -12.81 2.41
N GLU A 34 5.56 -11.82 3.22
CA GLU A 34 5.94 -10.46 2.77
C GLU A 34 7.47 -10.28 2.64
N ILE A 35 8.24 -11.35 2.82
CA ILE A 35 9.69 -11.32 2.58
C ILE A 35 9.95 -11.21 1.08
N GLY A 36 10.92 -10.37 0.70
CA GLY A 36 11.24 -10.22 -0.73
C GLY A 36 10.26 -9.34 -1.48
N VAL A 37 9.34 -8.65 -0.79
CA VAL A 37 8.26 -7.88 -1.42
C VAL A 37 8.44 -6.38 -1.15
N MET A 38 8.25 -5.57 -2.19
CA MET A 38 7.97 -4.14 -2.08
C MET A 38 6.66 -3.83 -2.78
N SER A 39 5.70 -3.26 -2.06
CA SER A 39 4.37 -2.95 -2.58
C SER A 39 4.12 -1.44 -2.55
N PHE A 40 3.59 -0.91 -3.65
CA PHE A 40 3.27 0.50 -3.84
C PHE A 40 1.79 0.63 -4.16
N GLY A 41 1.13 1.61 -3.53
CA GLY A 41 -0.24 2.00 -3.84
C GLY A 41 -0.27 3.46 -4.30
N PHE A 42 -0.94 3.72 -5.41
CA PHE A 42 -1.09 5.05 -5.99
C PHE A 42 -2.53 5.52 -5.83
N PHE A 43 -2.69 6.70 -5.25
CA PHE A 43 -3.98 7.34 -5.00
C PHE A 43 -4.03 8.65 -5.78
N ARG A 44 -5.19 8.93 -6.36
CA ARG A 44 -5.53 10.21 -6.97
C ARG A 44 -6.17 11.08 -5.89
N GLU A 45 -5.82 12.35 -5.89
CA GLU A 45 -6.48 13.34 -5.05
C GLU A 45 -7.90 13.60 -5.57
N ARG A 46 -8.85 13.75 -4.66
CA ARG A 46 -10.21 14.16 -4.97
C ARG A 46 -10.15 15.54 -5.60
N ARG A 47 -10.64 15.65 -6.83
CA ARG A 47 -10.84 16.96 -7.46
C ARG A 47 -12.06 17.60 -6.83
N ALA A 48 -11.98 18.90 -6.52
CA ALA A 48 -13.13 19.65 -6.07
C ALA A 48 -14.25 19.53 -7.13
N GLU A 49 -15.43 19.10 -6.71
CA GLU A 49 -16.63 19.19 -7.54
C GLU A 49 -16.93 20.67 -7.74
N ILE A 50 -16.66 21.19 -8.94
CA ILE A 50 -17.08 22.55 -9.29
C ILE A 50 -18.59 22.47 -9.52
N TYR A 51 -19.37 22.92 -8.55
CA TYR A 51 -20.79 23.15 -8.76
C TYR A 51 -20.93 24.34 -9.71
N VAL A 52 -21.23 24.07 -10.98
CA VAL A 52 -21.70 25.12 -11.88
C VAL A 52 -23.14 25.37 -11.49
N ASP A 53 -23.38 26.49 -10.81
CA ASP A 53 -24.73 26.94 -10.56
C ASP A 53 -25.33 27.35 -11.92
N ASP A 54 -26.19 26.51 -12.47
CA ASP A 54 -26.95 26.80 -13.68
C ASP A 54 -28.03 27.83 -13.33
N TYR A 55 -27.62 29.09 -13.13
CA TYR A 55 -28.56 30.20 -13.06
C TYR A 55 -29.10 30.50 -14.46
N GLY A 56 -30.00 29.65 -14.92
CA GLY A 56 -30.72 29.80 -16.17
C GLY A 56 -32.11 29.17 -16.10
N TYR A 57 -33.13 30.02 -15.93
CA TYR A 57 -34.58 29.80 -16.10
C TYR A 57 -35.45 29.49 -14.86
N PRO A 58 -36.56 30.24 -14.66
CA PRO A 58 -37.49 30.01 -13.56
C PRO A 58 -38.33 28.75 -13.80
N LEU A 59 -38.19 27.76 -12.93
CA LEU A 59 -39.06 26.60 -12.87
C LEU A 59 -40.40 27.00 -12.23
N TYR A 60 -41.50 26.81 -12.96
CA TYR A 60 -42.85 26.91 -12.40
C TYR A 60 -43.03 25.88 -11.27
N LYS A 61 -43.43 26.40 -10.12
CA LYS A 61 -43.55 25.68 -8.85
C LYS A 61 -44.91 24.98 -8.77
N ASN A 62 -44.97 23.69 -9.10
CA ASN A 62 -46.06 22.85 -8.62
C ASN A 62 -45.63 22.18 -7.31
N LYS A 63 -46.25 22.65 -6.22
CA LYS A 63 -46.31 21.93 -4.94
C LYS A 63 -47.04 20.61 -5.20
N ASP A 64 -46.46 19.50 -4.74
CA ASP A 64 -47.09 18.67 -3.70
C ASP A 64 -46.04 17.73 -3.07
N MET A 65 -46.20 17.54 -1.76
CA MET A 65 -45.25 16.96 -0.81
C MET A 65 -45.32 15.43 -0.71
N GLY A 66 -44.18 14.85 -0.31
CA GLY A 66 -44.08 13.69 0.59
C GLY A 66 -43.76 12.38 -0.15
N GLY A 67 -42.83 11.53 0.25
CA GLY A 67 -41.98 11.47 1.43
C GLY A 67 -41.42 10.04 1.53
N ARG A 68 -40.24 9.92 2.14
CA ARG A 68 -39.64 8.73 2.75
C ARG A 68 -38.82 7.76 1.87
N SER A 69 -37.58 7.62 2.33
CA SER A 69 -36.50 6.71 1.94
C SER A 69 -36.72 5.31 2.51
N GLU A 70 -36.41 4.26 1.74
CA GLU A 70 -35.89 3.01 2.28
C GLU A 70 -34.77 2.43 1.42
N LYS A 71 -33.78 1.87 2.13
CA LYS A 71 -32.49 1.35 1.67
C LYS A 71 -32.66 0.02 0.92
N SER A 72 -31.89 -0.18 -0.16
CA SER A 72 -31.59 -1.52 -0.68
C SER A 72 -30.16 -1.91 -0.31
N ALA A 73 -30.04 -2.97 0.49
CA ALA A 73 -28.79 -3.65 0.78
C ALA A 73 -28.41 -4.54 -0.42
N SER A 74 -27.19 -4.39 -0.93
CA SER A 74 -26.60 -5.33 -1.89
C SER A 74 -25.61 -6.23 -1.15
N GLU A 75 -25.96 -7.50 -1.07
CA GLU A 75 -25.20 -8.57 -0.45
C GLU A 75 -24.08 -9.04 -1.41
N SER A 76 -22.83 -8.72 -1.09
CA SER A 76 -21.67 -9.19 -1.86
C SER A 76 -21.22 -10.56 -1.35
N LYS A 77 -21.45 -11.60 -2.15
CA LYS A 77 -20.98 -12.96 -1.93
C LYS A 77 -19.45 -13.00 -1.85
N LYS A 78 -18.95 -13.49 -0.72
CA LYS A 78 -17.53 -13.76 -0.45
C LYS A 78 -17.12 -15.05 -1.20
N ALA A 79 -16.33 -14.93 -2.26
CA ALA A 79 -15.65 -16.07 -2.83
C ALA A 79 -14.40 -16.40 -1.99
N PRO A 80 -14.06 -17.68 -1.75
CA PRO A 80 -12.85 -18.04 -1.03
C PRO A 80 -11.62 -17.64 -1.86
N ALA A 81 -10.74 -16.86 -1.24
CA ALA A 81 -9.41 -16.61 -1.78
C ALA A 81 -8.63 -17.93 -1.75
N ALA A 82 -8.40 -18.50 -2.92
CA ALA A 82 -7.42 -19.56 -3.06
C ALA A 82 -6.05 -18.98 -2.68
N SER A 83 -5.56 -19.39 -1.51
CA SER A 83 -4.16 -19.24 -1.15
C SER A 83 -3.36 -20.11 -2.12
N SER A 84 -2.95 -19.53 -3.26
CA SER A 84 -1.82 -20.09 -3.96
C SER A 84 -0.62 -19.85 -3.06
N GLU A 85 -0.31 -20.86 -2.24
CA GLU A 85 1.02 -21.14 -1.74
C GLU A 85 1.90 -21.34 -2.98
N ARG A 86 2.22 -20.25 -3.67
CA ARG A 86 3.32 -20.25 -4.63
C ARG A 86 4.52 -20.52 -3.75
N GLU A 87 5.01 -21.75 -3.86
CA GLU A 87 6.24 -22.22 -3.28
C GLU A 87 7.22 -21.05 -3.28
N SER A 88 7.59 -20.64 -2.07
CA SER A 88 8.67 -19.71 -1.82
C SER A 88 9.94 -20.35 -2.35
N SER A 89 10.15 -20.28 -3.67
CA SER A 89 11.41 -20.62 -4.33
C SER A 89 12.49 -19.93 -3.50
N ALA A 90 13.33 -20.73 -2.84
CA ALA A 90 14.02 -20.37 -1.61
C ALA A 90 14.56 -18.94 -1.64
N GLN A 91 13.79 -18.02 -1.08
CA GLN A 91 14.21 -16.64 -0.92
C GLN A 91 15.38 -16.67 0.07
N SER A 92 16.50 -16.05 -0.27
CA SER A 92 17.66 -16.03 0.63
C SER A 92 17.77 -14.73 1.44
N ILE A 93 17.10 -13.66 1.02
CA ILE A 93 17.23 -12.32 1.63
C ILE A 93 15.89 -11.67 1.94
N GLY A 94 15.87 -10.83 2.98
CA GLY A 94 14.77 -9.93 3.31
C GLY A 94 15.26 -8.50 3.54
N THR A 95 14.36 -7.62 4.00
CA THR A 95 14.72 -6.25 4.41
C THR A 95 14.62 -6.11 5.93
N GLU A 96 15.71 -5.69 6.58
CA GLU A 96 15.84 -5.43 8.01
C GLU A 96 15.75 -3.93 8.31
N PHE A 97 15.27 -3.57 9.51
CA PHE A 97 15.41 -2.21 10.04
C PHE A 97 16.89 -1.84 10.22
N GLY A 98 17.37 -0.97 9.33
CA GLY A 98 18.74 -0.49 9.29
C GLY A 98 19.00 0.68 10.24
N ASP A 99 20.02 1.47 9.93
CA ASP A 99 20.48 2.56 10.80
C ASP A 99 19.51 3.73 10.77
N ARG A 100 19.48 4.49 11.86
CA ARG A 100 18.75 5.75 11.93
C ARG A 100 19.39 6.80 11.04
N ARG A 101 18.57 7.52 10.27
CA ARG A 101 19.00 8.56 9.32
C ARG A 101 18.10 9.80 9.42
N ASP A 102 18.70 10.99 9.33
CA ASP A 102 17.94 12.26 9.22
C ASP A 102 17.25 12.37 7.85
N SER A 103 15.96 12.67 7.90
CA SER A 103 15.03 12.76 6.79
C SER A 103 13.81 13.58 7.19
N ARG A 104 13.94 14.91 7.10
CA ARG A 104 12.89 15.85 7.50
C ARG A 104 11.78 15.94 6.48
N VAL A 105 10.55 16.00 6.97
CA VAL A 105 9.34 16.24 6.16
C VAL A 105 8.58 17.45 6.65
N SER A 106 7.66 17.91 5.80
CA SER A 106 6.58 18.83 6.16
C SER A 106 5.27 18.15 5.81
N HIS A 107 4.19 18.59 6.46
CA HIS A 107 2.86 18.05 6.23
C HIS A 107 2.07 18.91 5.27
N THR A 108 1.30 18.25 4.42
CA THR A 108 0.27 18.83 3.58
C THR A 108 -0.98 17.96 3.68
N THR A 109 -2.13 18.50 3.31
CA THR A 109 -3.37 17.74 3.21
C THR A 109 -3.44 17.04 1.85
N PHE A 110 -4.05 15.86 1.83
CA PHE A 110 -4.37 15.09 0.63
C PHE A 110 -5.71 14.37 0.91
N ASP A 111 -6.77 14.74 0.19
CA ASP A 111 -8.06 14.03 0.25
C ASP A 111 -8.08 12.97 -0.85
N ALA A 112 -7.91 11.69 -0.48
CA ALA A 112 -7.91 10.63 -1.46
C ALA A 112 -9.31 10.50 -2.10
N GLU A 113 -9.37 10.39 -3.43
CA GLU A 113 -10.63 10.17 -4.14
C GLU A 113 -11.32 8.89 -3.69
N THR A 114 -10.55 7.83 -3.45
CA THR A 114 -11.00 6.51 -3.02
C THR A 114 -10.24 6.01 -1.79
N GLY A 115 -10.88 5.16 -0.99
CA GLY A 115 -10.23 4.50 0.16
C GLY A 115 -9.30 3.33 -0.21
N TYR A 116 -9.13 3.03 -1.49
CA TYR A 116 -8.23 2.00 -2.02
C TYR A 116 -7.38 2.59 -3.15
N PRO A 117 -6.17 2.07 -3.41
CA PRO A 117 -5.31 2.60 -4.46
C PRO A 117 -5.90 2.33 -5.85
N GLN A 118 -5.77 3.30 -6.76
CA GLN A 118 -6.25 3.19 -8.15
C GLN A 118 -5.25 2.46 -9.05
N ALA A 119 -3.97 2.46 -8.66
CA ALA A 119 -2.96 1.59 -9.25
C ALA A 119 -2.08 1.02 -8.14
N SER A 120 -1.58 -0.18 -8.36
CA SER A 120 -0.74 -0.89 -7.41
C SER A 120 0.37 -1.62 -8.14
N VAL A 121 1.58 -1.54 -7.59
CA VAL A 121 2.75 -2.20 -8.14
C VAL A 121 3.36 -3.04 -7.04
N LYS A 122 3.62 -4.31 -7.33
CA LYS A 122 4.40 -5.20 -6.46
C LYS A 122 5.69 -5.56 -7.17
N ILE A 123 6.80 -5.33 -6.47
CA ILE A 123 8.12 -5.73 -6.91
C ILE A 123 8.57 -6.86 -5.98
N ASN A 124 8.80 -8.04 -6.55
CA ASN A 124 9.46 -9.12 -5.84
C ASN A 124 10.97 -9.00 -6.09
N TYR A 125 11.75 -8.86 -5.03
CA TYR A 125 13.22 -8.84 -5.08
C TYR A 125 13.76 -10.14 -4.48
N ALA A 126 14.95 -10.54 -4.91
CA ALA A 126 15.69 -11.64 -4.33
C ALA A 126 17.19 -11.37 -4.46
N SER A 127 18.03 -12.27 -3.93
CA SER A 127 19.46 -12.18 -4.15
C SER A 127 19.76 -12.37 -5.64
N TYR A 128 20.91 -11.88 -6.09
CA TYR A 128 21.35 -12.07 -7.46
C TYR A 128 21.33 -13.56 -7.86
N GLU A 129 21.85 -14.44 -7.01
CA GLU A 129 21.87 -15.88 -7.26
C GLU A 129 20.46 -16.47 -7.40
N ASP A 130 19.52 -16.06 -6.55
CA ASP A 130 18.13 -16.52 -6.62
C ASP A 130 17.45 -16.03 -7.90
N LEU A 131 17.71 -14.78 -8.31
CA LEU A 131 17.17 -14.23 -9.55
C LEU A 131 17.74 -14.93 -10.79
N VAL A 132 19.02 -15.30 -10.78
CA VAL A 132 19.63 -16.12 -11.84
C VAL A 132 19.02 -17.52 -11.87
N LYS A 133 18.89 -18.19 -10.72
CA LYS A 133 18.24 -19.52 -10.62
C LYS A 133 16.79 -19.49 -11.11
N ARG A 134 16.09 -18.38 -10.91
CA ARG A 134 14.72 -18.14 -11.39
C ARG A 134 14.66 -17.69 -12.86
N GLY A 135 15.79 -17.46 -13.52
CA GLY A 135 15.85 -17.00 -14.92
C GLY A 135 15.43 -15.55 -15.15
N VAL A 136 15.28 -14.75 -14.10
CA VAL A 136 14.89 -13.32 -14.19
C VAL A 136 16.07 -12.49 -14.71
N ILE A 137 17.28 -12.77 -14.22
CA ILE A 137 18.50 -12.15 -14.74
C ILE A 137 19.00 -13.03 -15.88
N GLY A 138 18.76 -12.60 -17.11
CA GLY A 138 19.07 -13.35 -18.34
C GLY A 138 17.84 -13.73 -19.18
N GLY A 139 16.62 -13.47 -18.69
CA GLY A 139 15.36 -13.61 -19.41
C GLY A 139 14.49 -12.33 -19.30
N ASP A 140 13.34 -12.33 -19.98
CA ASP A 140 12.43 -11.18 -20.02
C ASP A 140 11.82 -10.84 -18.64
N ILE A 141 11.65 -9.55 -18.36
CA ILE A 141 11.02 -9.04 -17.13
C ILE A 141 9.51 -9.28 -17.20
N ILE A 142 8.94 -10.01 -16.23
CA ILE A 142 7.49 -10.18 -16.08
C ILE A 142 6.96 -9.12 -15.09
N ILE A 143 6.09 -8.23 -15.57
CA ILE A 143 5.27 -7.35 -14.73
C ILE A 143 3.91 -8.02 -14.54
N GLU A 144 3.64 -8.56 -13.35
CA GLU A 144 2.30 -9.07 -13.01
C GLU A 144 1.42 -7.93 -12.48
N ASP A 145 0.17 -7.87 -12.95
CA ASP A 145 -0.86 -6.98 -12.37
C ASP A 145 -1.19 -7.45 -10.94
N TYR A 146 -0.66 -6.74 -9.95
CA TYR A 146 -0.90 -7.05 -8.55
C TYR A 146 -2.11 -6.29 -8.02
N LYS A 147 -3.13 -7.04 -7.55
CA LYS A 147 -4.25 -6.49 -6.80
C LYS A 147 -3.94 -6.60 -5.30
N PRO A 148 -3.66 -5.50 -4.59
CA PRO A 148 -3.24 -5.56 -3.20
C PRO A 148 -4.37 -6.11 -2.34
N PRO A 149 -4.06 -6.84 -1.26
CA PRO A 149 -5.03 -7.14 -0.24
C PRO A 149 -5.62 -5.82 0.28
N VAL A 150 -6.92 -5.80 0.53
CA VAL A 150 -7.60 -4.64 1.12
C VAL A 150 -7.13 -4.49 2.56
N ARG A 151 -5.97 -3.86 2.76
CA ARG A 151 -5.61 -3.27 4.04
C ARG A 151 -6.30 -1.93 4.10
N LYS A 152 -7.19 -1.76 5.08
CA LYS A 152 -7.49 -0.42 5.56
C LYS A 152 -6.17 0.08 6.15
N TYR A 153 -5.58 1.11 5.55
CA TYR A 153 -4.51 1.85 6.21
C TYR A 153 -5.11 2.32 7.54
N ASP A 154 -4.58 1.82 8.65
CA ASP A 154 -5.05 2.20 9.96
C ASP A 154 -4.59 3.63 10.25
N ASP A 155 -5.53 4.50 10.60
CA ASP A 155 -5.27 5.92 10.95
C ASP A 155 -4.34 6.06 12.17
N ASN A 156 -4.02 4.95 12.85
CA ASN A 156 -3.35 4.91 14.14
C ASN A 156 -1.82 4.81 14.07
N GLY A 157 -1.21 4.92 12.88
CA GLY A 157 0.25 4.90 12.74
C GLY A 157 0.74 5.77 11.61
N VAL A 158 0.98 7.06 11.87
CA VAL A 158 1.65 7.97 10.91
C VAL A 158 3.05 7.45 10.52
N TYR A 159 3.63 6.60 11.36
CA TYR A 159 4.98 6.07 11.21
C TYR A 159 5.02 4.54 11.25
N SER A 160 6.05 3.99 10.62
CA SER A 160 6.38 2.57 10.66
C SER A 160 6.74 2.14 12.08
N ARG A 161 6.32 0.93 12.48
CA ARG A 161 6.60 0.36 13.80
C ARG A 161 7.94 -0.38 13.76
N PRO A 162 8.99 0.04 14.47
CA PRO A 162 10.22 -0.73 14.54
C PRO A 162 10.02 -2.07 15.28
N PRO A 163 10.80 -3.12 14.94
CA PRO A 163 10.88 -4.33 15.76
C PRO A 163 11.28 -4.04 17.21
N GLU A 164 10.83 -4.85 18.16
CA GLU A 164 11.10 -4.65 19.60
C GLU A 164 12.60 -4.62 19.94
N ASP A 165 13.41 -5.37 19.19
CA ASP A 165 14.86 -5.48 19.37
C ASP A 165 15.64 -4.40 18.60
N TRP A 166 14.96 -3.51 17.86
CA TRP A 166 15.62 -2.49 17.08
C TRP A 166 16.18 -1.36 17.96
N ARG A 167 17.51 -1.34 18.09
CA ARG A 167 18.27 -0.29 18.77
C ARG A 167 19.31 0.30 17.81
N LYS A 168 18.88 1.22 16.95
CA LYS A 168 19.78 1.97 16.04
C LYS A 168 19.34 3.41 15.89
#